data_AF-A0A2G6HMB2-F1
#
_entry.id   AF-A0A2G6HMB2-F1
#
_cell.length_a   1.000
_cell.length_b   1.000
_cell.length_c   1.000
_cell.angle_alpha   90.00
_cell.angle_beta   90.00
_cell.angle_gamma   90.00
#
_symmetry.space_group_name_H-M   'P 1'
#
loop_
_entity.id
_entity.type
_entity.pdbx_description
1 polymer ?
#
loop_
_entity_poly.entity_id
_entity_poly.type
_entity_poly.pdbx_seq_one_letter_code
_entity_poly.pdbx_strand_id
1 'polypeptide(L)'
;MTINTKYKAHYPLPEVKKLVQAGAVILSRRNALLPAVTMGLTKTALLDCILELTPGKLLKSTEDWNHKGLWQDAYCTRFEGRDVYVKLQIKSVEGEKVIVTSFHEPNKEEF
;
A
#
# COMPACT_ATOMS: atom_id res chain seq x y z
N MET A 1 9.54 -13.41 -18.21
CA MET A 1 8.89 -12.08 -18.25
C MET A 1 9.61 -11.18 -17.26
N THR A 2 10.04 -9.99 -17.67
CA THR A 2 10.78 -9.06 -16.80
C THR A 2 9.79 -8.15 -16.10
N ILE A 3 9.79 -8.14 -14.76
CA ILE A 3 9.01 -7.19 -13.95
C ILE A 3 9.87 -5.95 -13.75
N ASN A 4 9.38 -4.79 -14.17
CA ASN A 4 10.07 -3.52 -13.94
C ASN A 4 10.00 -3.17 -12.46
N THR A 5 11.17 -2.94 -11.85
CA THR A 5 11.30 -2.62 -10.42
C THR A 5 12.15 -1.37 -10.25
N LYS A 6 11.78 -0.50 -9.32
CA LYS A 6 12.54 0.68 -8.91
C LYS A 6 12.47 0.89 -7.40
N TYR A 7 13.48 1.55 -6.83
CA TYR A 7 13.57 1.84 -5.39
C TYR A 7 13.17 3.29 -5.06
N LYS A 8 12.19 3.80 -5.83
CA LYS A 8 11.58 5.12 -5.65
C LYS A 8 10.08 4.97 -5.86
N ALA A 9 9.29 5.60 -5.00
CA ALA A 9 7.84 5.51 -5.07
C ALA A 9 7.36 5.98 -6.45
N HIS A 10 6.45 5.23 -7.06
CA HIS A 10 5.80 5.67 -8.29
C HIS A 10 4.78 6.76 -7.97
N TYR A 11 4.03 6.59 -6.88
CA TYR A 11 3.02 7.55 -6.47
C TYR A 11 3.60 8.47 -5.39
N PRO A 12 3.55 9.80 -5.57
CA PRO A 12 3.94 10.73 -4.52
C PRO A 12 3.14 10.47 -3.25
N LEU A 13 3.83 10.18 -2.15
CA LEU A 13 3.18 9.87 -0.87
C LEU A 13 2.22 10.97 -0.38
N PRO A 14 2.48 12.29 -0.59
CA PRO A 14 1.48 13.32 -0.30
C PRO A 14 0.15 13.13 -1.03
N GLU A 15 0.18 12.71 -2.30
CA GLU A 15 -1.05 12.49 -3.08
C GLU A 15 -1.79 11.25 -2.59
N VAL A 16 -1.07 10.17 -2.25
CA VAL A 16 -1.66 8.98 -1.61
C VAL A 16 -2.41 9.38 -0.34
N LYS A 17 -1.77 10.16 0.54
CA LYS A 17 -2.37 10.60 1.81
C LYS A 17 -3.61 11.46 1.59
N LYS A 18 -3.54 12.42 0.66
CA LYS A 18 -4.67 13.28 0.28
C LYS A 18 -5.88 12.46 -0.20
N LEU A 19 -5.66 11.46 -1.06
CA LEU A 19 -6.74 10.57 -1.52
C LEU A 19 -7.32 9.73 -0.38
N VAL A 20 -6.49 9.20 0.52
CA VAL A 20 -6.96 8.46 1.71
C VAL A 20 -7.80 9.36 2.62
N GLN A 21 -7.35 10.59 2.90
CA GLN A 21 -8.10 11.57 3.70
C GLN A 21 -9.44 11.95 3.05
N ALA A 22 -9.49 12.04 1.73
CA ALA A 22 -10.73 12.28 0.97
C ALA A 22 -11.66 11.06 0.92
N GLY A 23 -11.28 9.92 1.53
CA GLY A 23 -12.04 8.67 1.46
C GLY A 23 -11.97 7.97 0.10
N ALA A 24 -11.11 8.43 -0.82
CA ALA A 24 -10.89 7.85 -2.14
C ALA A 24 -9.96 6.63 -2.06
N VAL A 25 -10.38 5.63 -1.28
CA VAL A 25 -9.60 4.43 -0.97
C VAL A 25 -10.43 3.16 -1.12
N ILE A 26 -9.85 2.15 -1.77
CA ILE A 26 -10.40 0.80 -1.90
C ILE A 26 -9.43 -0.16 -1.22
N LEU A 27 -9.96 -0.98 -0.33
CA LEU A 27 -9.18 -1.98 0.41
C LEU A 27 -9.45 -3.37 -0.17
N SER A 28 -8.40 -4.10 -0.56
CA SER A 28 -8.55 -5.51 -0.92
C SER A 28 -9.12 -6.28 0.27
N ARG A 29 -10.32 -6.86 0.09
CA ARG A 29 -10.97 -7.61 1.19
C ARG A 29 -10.10 -8.75 1.67
N ARG A 30 -9.53 -9.53 0.75
CA ARG A 30 -8.75 -10.75 1.07
C ARG A 30 -7.33 -10.46 1.55
N ASN A 31 -6.67 -9.47 0.95
CA ASN A 31 -5.23 -9.28 1.15
C ASN A 31 -4.89 -8.07 2.02
N ALA A 32 -5.87 -7.22 2.34
CA ALA A 32 -5.64 -6.05 3.19
C ALA A 32 -6.59 -6.03 4.39
N LEU A 33 -7.91 -6.08 4.16
CA LEU A 33 -8.87 -5.91 5.26
C LEU A 33 -8.90 -7.13 6.21
N LEU A 34 -9.00 -8.35 5.68
CA LEU A 34 -9.03 -9.55 6.51
C LEU A 34 -7.72 -9.73 7.32
N PRO A 35 -6.51 -9.61 6.73
CA PRO A 35 -5.29 -9.75 7.52
C PRO A 35 -5.11 -8.62 8.56
N ALA A 36 -5.52 -7.38 8.25
CA ALA A 36 -5.54 -6.31 9.25
C ALA A 36 -6.40 -6.69 10.48
N VAL A 37 -7.61 -7.22 10.25
CA VAL A 37 -8.48 -7.71 11.33
C VAL A 37 -7.82 -8.85 12.11
N THR A 38 -7.15 -9.79 11.43
CA THR A 38 -6.38 -10.86 12.09
C THR A 38 -5.23 -10.33 12.95
N MET A 39 -4.63 -9.20 12.57
CA MET A 39 -3.61 -8.49 13.36
C MET A 39 -4.21 -7.69 14.52
N GLY A 40 -5.54 -7.67 14.68
CA GLY A 40 -6.23 -6.88 15.69
C GLY A 40 -6.41 -5.40 15.31
N LEU A 41 -6.19 -5.05 14.05
CA LEU A 41 -6.30 -3.68 13.54
C LEU A 41 -7.67 -3.44 12.91
N THR A 42 -8.25 -2.28 13.18
CA THR A 42 -9.50 -1.85 12.57
C THR A 42 -9.26 -1.29 11.16
N LYS A 43 -10.34 -1.10 10.40
CA LYS A 43 -10.27 -0.36 9.13
C LYS A 43 -9.66 1.03 9.33
N THR A 44 -10.01 1.73 10.41
CA THR A 44 -9.48 3.06 10.72
C THR A 44 -7.98 3.00 10.97
N ALA A 45 -7.52 2.06 11.81
CA ALA A 45 -6.11 1.85 12.09
C ALA A 45 -5.29 1.53 10.83
N LEU A 46 -5.86 0.77 9.89
CA LEU A 46 -5.23 0.54 8.58
C LEU A 46 -5.03 1.84 7.80
N LEU A 47 -6.05 2.72 7.77
CA LEU A 47 -5.95 4.00 7.07
C LEU A 47 -4.96 4.94 7.78
N ASP A 48 -4.97 4.97 9.10
CA ASP A 48 -4.03 5.74 9.92
C ASP A 48 -2.58 5.30 9.65
N CYS A 49 -2.33 3.99 9.55
CA CYS A 49 -1.03 3.45 9.15
C CYS A 49 -0.56 3.99 7.79
N ILE A 50 -1.46 4.09 6.80
CA ILE A 50 -1.14 4.68 5.49
C ILE A 50 -0.84 6.18 5.61
N LEU A 51 -1.59 6.90 6.45
CA LEU A 51 -1.39 8.32 6.72
C LEU A 51 -0.08 8.60 7.47
N GLU A 52 0.44 7.62 8.21
CA GLU A 52 1.72 7.70 8.93
C GLU A 52 2.94 7.25 8.10
N LEU A 53 2.74 6.65 6.92
CA LEU A 53 3.85 6.24 6.05
C LEU A 53 4.81 7.41 5.80
N THR A 54 6.09 7.07 5.70
CA THR A 54 7.15 8.01 5.31
C THR A 54 7.91 7.49 4.09
N PRO A 55 8.51 8.36 3.26
CA PRO A 55 9.23 7.92 2.06
C PRO A 55 10.36 6.92 2.37
N GLY A 56 11.00 7.02 3.54
CA GLY A 56 12.06 6.11 3.97
C GLY A 56 11.60 4.69 4.33
N LYS A 57 10.29 4.43 4.32
CA LYS A 57 9.71 3.08 4.54
C LYS A 57 9.39 2.35 3.23
N LEU A 58 9.64 2.98 2.08
CA LEU A 58 9.49 2.32 0.80
C LEU A 58 10.49 1.18 0.67
N LEU A 59 10.00 -0.03 0.38
CA LEU A 59 10.82 -1.17 0.01
C LEU A 59 11.16 -1.11 -1.48
N LYS A 60 10.14 -1.09 -2.33
CA LYS A 60 10.25 -1.08 -3.79
C LYS A 60 8.95 -0.65 -4.43
N SER A 61 9.04 -0.23 -5.69
CA SER A 61 7.92 -0.03 -6.58
C SER A 61 8.06 -0.97 -7.76
N THR A 62 7.04 -1.79 -8.00
CA THR A 62 7.05 -2.81 -9.07
C THR A 62 5.90 -2.57 -10.02
N GLU A 63 6.14 -2.65 -11.32
CA GLU A 63 5.08 -2.62 -12.33
C GLU A 63 4.25 -3.92 -12.26
N ASP A 64 2.93 -3.79 -12.32
CA ASP A 64 2.01 -4.91 -12.34
C ASP A 64 2.21 -5.73 -13.62
N TRP A 65 2.44 -7.03 -13.45
CA TRP A 65 2.79 -7.91 -14.57
C TRP A 65 1.64 -8.07 -15.58
N ASN A 66 0.39 -7.88 -15.18
CA ASN A 66 -0.77 -7.92 -16.06
C ASN A 66 -1.08 -6.56 -16.69
N HIS A 67 -0.72 -5.47 -16.02
CA HIS A 67 -1.11 -4.11 -16.41
C HIS A 67 0.13 -3.22 -16.53
N LYS A 68 0.73 -3.20 -17.73
CA LYS A 68 1.82 -2.27 -18.04
C LYS A 68 1.38 -0.83 -17.76
N GLY A 69 2.25 -0.06 -17.12
CA GLY A 69 2.01 1.30 -16.66
C GLY A 69 1.39 1.40 -15.26
N LEU A 70 0.83 0.32 -14.71
CA LEU A 70 0.32 0.30 -13.34
C LEU A 70 1.44 -0.11 -12.39
N TRP A 71 1.77 0.72 -11.42
CA TRP A 71 2.82 0.42 -10.46
C TRP A 71 2.22 0.09 -9.10
N GLN A 72 2.98 -0.64 -8.29
CA GLN A 72 2.62 -0.98 -6.92
C GLN A 72 3.76 -0.56 -6.01
N ASP A 73 3.51 0.42 -5.16
CA ASP A 73 4.46 0.86 -4.14
C ASP A 73 4.27 -0.01 -2.89
N ALA A 74 5.34 -0.70 -2.50
CA ALA A 74 5.41 -1.52 -1.31
C ALA A 74 6.21 -0.79 -0.23
N TYR A 75 5.65 -0.71 0.97
CA TYR A 75 6.23 -0.10 2.15
C TYR A 75 6.30 -1.14 3.28
N CYS A 76 7.30 -1.01 4.15
CA CYS A 76 7.36 -1.72 5.42
C CYS A 76 7.58 -0.71 6.55
N THR A 77 6.60 -0.58 7.44
CA THR A 77 6.63 0.39 8.53
C THR A 77 6.37 -0.29 9.87
N ARG A 78 6.66 0.40 10.97
CA ARG A 78 6.24 -0.02 12.30
C ARG A 78 5.03 0.82 12.71
N PHE A 79 3.91 0.18 13.03
CA PHE A 79 2.65 0.82 13.39
C PHE A 79 2.01 0.09 14.57
N GLU A 80 1.57 0.81 15.59
CA GLU A 80 1.03 0.25 16.85
C GLU A 80 1.88 -0.90 17.45
N GLY A 81 3.20 -0.76 17.37
CA GLY A 81 4.16 -1.73 17.92
C GLY A 81 4.43 -2.96 17.05
N ARG A 82 3.84 -3.06 15.85
CA ARG A 82 3.98 -4.19 14.92
C ARG A 82 4.66 -3.74 13.62
N ASP A 83 5.38 -4.65 12.98
CA ASP A 83 5.85 -4.41 11.62
C ASP A 83 4.74 -4.73 10.63
N VAL A 84 4.54 -3.84 9.66
CA VAL A 84 3.42 -3.87 8.72
C VAL A 84 3.95 -3.67 7.30
N TYR A 85 3.66 -4.64 6.45
CA TYR A 85 3.81 -4.55 5.01
C TYR A 85 2.55 -3.92 4.41
N VAL A 86 2.73 -2.87 3.60
CA VAL A 86 1.64 -2.19 2.88
C VAL A 86 1.99 -2.14 1.41
N LYS A 87 1.10 -2.64 0.54
CA LYS A 87 1.24 -2.47 -0.91
C LYS A 87 0.04 -1.73 -1.46
N LEU A 88 0.32 -0.67 -2.23
CA LEU A 88 -0.71 0.21 -2.77
C LEU A 88 -0.43 0.62 -4.20
N GLN A 89 -1.47 1.04 -4.90
CA GLN A 89 -1.41 1.61 -6.24
C GLN A 89 -2.48 2.70 -6.38
N ILE A 90 -2.30 3.65 -7.28
CA ILE A 90 -3.37 4.61 -7.65
C ILE A 90 -3.97 4.17 -8.98
N LYS A 91 -5.30 4.06 -9.03
CA LYS A 91 -6.07 3.83 -10.26
C LYS A 91 -6.99 5.02 -10.55
N SER A 92 -7.06 5.40 -11.81
CA SER A 92 -8.04 6.35 -12.33
C SER A 92 -9.22 5.57 -12.91
N VAL A 93 -10.21 5.25 -12.07
CA VAL A 93 -11.48 4.64 -12.50
C VAL A 93 -12.58 5.43 -11.81
N GLU A 94 -13.21 6.33 -12.58
CA GLU A 94 -14.17 7.31 -12.05
C GLU A 94 -13.54 8.19 -10.97
N GLY A 95 -12.38 8.78 -11.30
CA GLY A 95 -11.53 9.54 -10.38
C GLY A 95 -10.34 8.73 -9.86
N GLU A 96 -9.36 9.43 -9.29
CA GLU A 96 -8.18 8.82 -8.67
C GLU A 96 -8.57 8.17 -7.34
N LYS A 97 -8.17 6.91 -7.17
CA LYS A 97 -8.42 6.14 -5.94
C LYS A 97 -7.15 5.37 -5.56
N VAL A 98 -6.82 5.37 -4.28
CA VAL A 98 -5.78 4.50 -3.72
C VAL A 98 -6.38 3.10 -3.56
N ILE A 99 -5.73 2.10 -4.14
CA ILE A 99 -6.08 0.70 -3.99
C ILE A 99 -5.02 0.05 -3.12
N VAL A 100 -5.38 -0.34 -1.90
CA VAL A 100 -4.51 -1.10 -1.00
C VAL A 100 -4.62 -2.57 -1.38
N THR A 101 -3.59 -3.08 -2.05
CA THR A 101 -3.56 -4.44 -2.61
C THR A 101 -3.07 -5.48 -1.61
N SER A 102 -2.26 -5.08 -0.63
CA SER A 102 -1.82 -5.90 0.49
C SER A 102 -1.66 -5.08 1.78
N PHE A 103 -2.01 -5.67 2.92
CA PHE A 103 -1.73 -5.16 4.26
C PHE A 103 -1.61 -6.34 5.22
N HIS A 104 -0.42 -6.65 5.73
CA HIS A 104 -0.18 -7.79 6.63
C HIS A 104 1.18 -7.67 7.34
N GLU A 105 1.52 -8.60 8.23
CA GLU A 105 2.88 -8.71 8.78
C GLU A 105 3.89 -9.06 7.66
N PRO A 106 5.07 -8.43 7.62
CA PRO A 106 6.04 -8.68 6.55
C PRO A 106 6.61 -10.10 6.62
N ASN A 107 6.84 -10.70 5.45
CA ASN A 107 7.51 -11.99 5.34
C ASN A 107 8.94 -11.83 4.79
N LYS A 108 9.77 -12.89 4.92
CA LYS A 108 11.19 -12.84 4.51
C LYS A 108 11.40 -12.63 3.00
N GLU A 109 10.39 -12.94 2.18
CA GLU A 109 10.49 -12.85 0.71
C GLU A 109 10.23 -11.42 0.20
N GLU A 110 9.80 -10.51 1.07
CA GLU A 110 9.45 -9.13 0.73
C GLU A 110 10.61 -8.14 0.82
N PHE A 111 11.69 -8.53 1.52
CA PHE A 111 12.91 -7.75 1.71
C PHE A 111 13.96 -8.03 0.63
#